data_AF-A0A2H0W054-F1
#
_entry.id   AF-A0A2H0W054-F1
#
_cell.length_a   1.000
_cell.length_b   1.000
_cell.length_c   1.000
_cell.angle_alpha   90.00
_cell.angle_beta   90.00
_cell.angle_gamma   90.00
#
_symmetry.space_group_name_H-M   'P 1'
#
loop_
_entity.id
_entity.type
_entity.pdbx_description
1 polymer ?
#
loop_
_entity_poly.entity_id
_entity_poly.type
_entity_poly.pdbx_seq_one_letter_code
_entity_poly.pdbx_strand_id
1 'polypeptide(L)'
;MSKPQFILLSFLVVLSGCSLIFSSNTSPVNESPTNQSIDISTKNVDPVQKIEPDWQKVNSNSIPQAASAFSLSLSIPKNWAVESVPAIEAINFYDPQAPGENNLDKSQNIFTLFSR
;
A
#
# COMPACT_ATOMS: atom_id res chain seq x y z
N MET A 1 64.45 -5.08 -22.23
CA MET A 1 63.47 -5.17 -21.14
C MET A 1 62.30 -4.26 -21.50
N SER A 2 61.13 -4.87 -21.72
CA SER A 2 59.93 -4.28 -22.33
C SER A 2 58.96 -3.72 -21.28
N LYS A 3 58.16 -2.74 -21.70
CA LYS A 3 57.33 -1.78 -20.93
C LYS A 3 56.11 -2.43 -20.23
N PRO A 4 55.61 -1.87 -19.12
CA PRO A 4 54.30 -2.22 -18.58
C PRO A 4 53.16 -1.50 -19.34
N GLN A 5 52.14 -2.26 -19.72
CA GLN A 5 50.88 -1.77 -20.28
C GLN A 5 49.94 -1.36 -19.13
N PHE A 6 49.66 -0.06 -19.01
CA PHE A 6 48.57 0.43 -18.17
C PHE A 6 47.28 0.47 -18.98
N ILE A 7 46.42 -0.51 -18.71
CA ILE A 7 45.02 -0.50 -19.12
C ILE A 7 44.28 0.38 -18.10
N LEU A 8 43.96 1.62 -18.46
CA LEU A 8 43.03 2.42 -17.67
C LEU A 8 41.71 2.53 -18.43
N LEU A 9 40.72 1.87 -17.83
CA LEU A 9 39.31 1.80 -18.20
C LEU A 9 38.74 3.15 -18.61
N SER A 10 38.11 3.16 -19.78
CA SER A 10 37.24 4.21 -20.29
C SER A 10 36.04 4.42 -19.35
N PHE A 11 36.02 5.53 -18.62
CA PHE A 11 34.79 6.06 -18.02
C PHE A 11 33.99 6.79 -19.11
N LEU A 12 33.04 6.09 -19.75
CA LEU A 12 32.03 6.74 -20.58
C LEU A 12 30.83 7.11 -19.70
N VAL A 13 30.68 8.42 -19.53
CA VAL A 13 29.63 9.12 -18.80
C VAL A 13 28.27 8.84 -19.44
N VAL A 14 27.37 8.14 -18.73
CA VAL A 14 25.95 8.05 -19.11
C VAL A 14 25.26 9.30 -18.58
N LEU A 15 25.25 10.35 -19.41
CA LEU A 15 24.47 11.56 -19.16
C LEU A 15 23.12 11.46 -19.89
N SER A 16 22.07 11.77 -19.14
CA SER A 16 20.89 12.48 -19.64
C SER A 16 19.89 11.69 -20.50
N GLY A 17 18.88 11.15 -19.83
CA GLY A 17 17.66 10.66 -20.46
C GLY A 17 16.48 10.60 -19.49
N CYS A 18 16.28 11.64 -18.67
CA CYS A 18 15.02 11.84 -17.96
C CYS A 18 13.90 12.12 -18.96
N SER A 19 13.21 11.08 -19.42
CA SER A 19 11.89 11.23 -20.03
C SER A 19 10.84 11.12 -18.92
N LEU A 20 10.52 12.25 -18.30
CA LEU A 20 9.27 12.44 -17.57
C LEU A 20 8.13 12.37 -18.59
N ILE A 21 7.54 11.19 -18.78
CA ILE A 21 6.24 11.10 -19.44
C ILE A 21 5.20 11.43 -18.38
N PHE A 22 4.77 12.69 -18.41
CA PHE A 22 3.54 13.15 -17.78
C PHE A 22 2.39 12.22 -18.21
N SER A 23 1.89 11.39 -17.29
CA SER A 23 0.57 10.78 -17.45
C SER A 23 -0.46 11.90 -17.42
N SER A 24 -1.06 12.19 -18.58
CA SER A 24 -2.23 13.03 -18.65
C SER A 24 -3.35 12.34 -17.88
N ASN A 25 -3.78 12.97 -16.78
CA ASN A 25 -5.04 12.69 -16.12
C ASN A 25 -6.18 12.77 -17.14
N THR A 26 -6.57 11.64 -17.72
CA THR A 26 -7.90 11.51 -18.31
C THR A 26 -8.88 11.51 -17.16
N SER A 27 -9.50 12.66 -16.95
CA SER A 27 -10.74 12.80 -16.18
C SER A 27 -11.70 11.67 -16.59
N PRO A 28 -12.33 10.95 -15.63
CA PRO A 28 -13.36 10.01 -15.99
C PRO A 28 -14.50 10.77 -16.68
N VAL A 29 -14.84 10.30 -17.89
CA VAL A 29 -16.01 10.72 -18.65
C VAL A 29 -17.22 10.56 -17.74
N ASN A 30 -17.91 11.67 -17.51
CA ASN A 30 -19.20 11.73 -16.86
C ASN A 30 -20.23 11.11 -17.83
N GLU A 31 -20.30 9.78 -17.88
CA GLU A 31 -21.42 9.10 -18.53
C GLU A 31 -22.64 9.25 -17.64
N SER A 32 -23.53 10.15 -18.07
CA SER A 32 -24.87 10.29 -17.53
C SER A 32 -25.54 8.90 -17.46
N PRO A 33 -26.07 8.47 -16.31
CA PRO A 33 -26.76 7.19 -16.22
C PRO A 33 -27.97 7.22 -17.15
N THR A 34 -27.93 6.38 -18.17
CA THR A 34 -29.10 6.06 -18.98
C THR A 34 -30.09 5.36 -18.06
N ASN A 35 -31.26 5.97 -17.85
CA ASN A 35 -32.39 5.36 -17.16
C ASN A 35 -32.85 4.10 -17.91
N GLN A 36 -32.21 2.96 -17.63
CA GLN A 36 -32.76 1.65 -17.91
C GLN A 36 -33.74 1.34 -16.79
N SER A 37 -35.03 1.46 -17.10
CA SER A 37 -36.09 0.94 -16.24
C SER A 37 -36.00 -0.57 -16.23
N ILE A 38 -35.27 -1.11 -15.25
CA ILE A 38 -35.23 -2.55 -14.97
C ILE A 38 -36.57 -2.90 -14.34
N ASP A 39 -37.35 -3.76 -14.98
CA ASP A 39 -38.53 -4.37 -14.42
C ASP A 39 -38.08 -5.39 -13.36
N ILE A 40 -37.92 -4.93 -12.12
CA ILE A 40 -37.52 -5.77 -10.99
C ILE A 40 -38.75 -6.49 -10.47
N SER A 41 -39.09 -7.59 -11.13
CA SER A 41 -39.96 -8.61 -10.57
C SER A 41 -39.35 -9.04 -9.22
N THR A 42 -40.05 -8.70 -8.13
CA THR A 42 -39.59 -8.83 -6.75
C THR A 42 -39.53 -10.30 -6.35
N LYS A 43 -38.46 -10.99 -6.78
CA LYS A 43 -38.07 -12.27 -6.22
C LYS A 43 -37.50 -11.97 -4.84
N ASN A 44 -38.11 -12.52 -3.78
CA ASN A 44 -37.61 -12.46 -2.41
C ASN A 44 -36.09 -12.74 -2.40
N VAL A 45 -35.30 -11.67 -2.29
CA VAL A 45 -33.86 -11.77 -2.03
C VAL A 45 -33.77 -11.90 -0.53
N ASP A 46 -33.39 -13.09 -0.07
CA ASP A 46 -33.10 -13.32 1.34
C ASP A 46 -32.16 -12.21 1.85
N PRO A 47 -32.34 -11.71 3.08
CA PRO A 47 -31.54 -10.61 3.58
C PRO A 47 -30.06 -10.99 3.51
N VAL A 48 -29.30 -10.23 2.72
CA VAL A 48 -27.84 -10.36 2.61
C VAL A 48 -27.29 -10.28 4.02
N GLN A 49 -26.83 -11.42 4.55
CA GLN A 49 -26.34 -11.52 5.90
C GLN A 49 -25.10 -10.65 6.01
N LYS A 50 -25.20 -9.55 6.76
CA LYS A 50 -24.08 -8.65 7.01
C LYS A 50 -23.00 -9.42 7.77
N ILE A 51 -21.93 -9.81 7.07
CA ILE A 51 -20.76 -10.43 7.69
C ILE A 51 -20.04 -9.30 8.43
N GLU A 52 -20.21 -9.22 9.74
CA GLU A 52 -19.40 -8.30 10.54
C GLU A 52 -17.98 -8.85 10.65
N PRO A 53 -16.94 -8.03 10.40
CA PRO A 53 -15.57 -8.47 10.56
C PRO A 53 -15.31 -8.82 12.02
N ASP A 54 -14.65 -9.95 12.24
CA ASP A 54 -14.14 -10.32 13.57
C ASP A 54 -12.94 -9.43 13.90
N TRP A 55 -12.89 -8.84 15.09
CA TRP A 55 -11.89 -7.85 15.47
C TRP A 55 -10.87 -8.43 16.45
N GLN A 56 -9.63 -7.93 16.39
CA GLN A 56 -8.56 -8.19 17.34
C GLN A 56 -7.93 -6.90 17.83
N LYS A 57 -7.43 -6.89 19.07
CA LYS A 57 -6.75 -5.75 19.66
C LYS A 57 -5.25 -5.87 19.43
N VAL A 58 -4.64 -4.81 18.89
CA VAL A 58 -3.19 -4.68 18.70
C VAL A 58 -2.66 -3.60 19.63
N ASN A 59 -1.47 -3.85 20.20
CA ASN A 59 -0.74 -2.90 21.03
C ASN A 59 0.62 -2.63 20.39
N SER A 60 1.11 -1.39 20.44
CA SER A 60 2.45 -1.07 19.90
C SER A 60 3.55 -1.94 20.48
N ASN A 61 3.42 -2.39 21.73
CA ASN A 61 4.38 -3.28 22.38
C ASN A 61 4.54 -4.64 21.69
N SER A 62 3.54 -5.08 20.92
CA SER A 62 3.62 -6.32 20.14
C SER A 62 4.21 -6.12 18.74
N ILE A 63 4.52 -4.87 18.35
CA ILE A 63 5.07 -4.54 17.02
C ILE A 63 6.57 -4.26 17.18
N PRO A 64 7.44 -5.17 16.70
CA PRO A 64 8.88 -4.96 16.75
C PRO A 64 9.26 -3.62 16.11
N GLN A 65 10.23 -2.91 16.70
CA GLN A 65 10.75 -1.62 16.23
C GLN A 65 9.81 -0.41 16.33
N ALA A 66 8.49 -0.60 16.47
CA ALA A 66 7.54 0.48 16.79
C ALA A 66 7.33 0.66 18.31
N ALA A 67 7.56 -0.42 19.09
CA ALA A 67 7.21 -0.54 20.50
C ALA A 67 7.80 0.52 21.45
N SER A 68 8.98 1.08 21.18
CA SER A 68 9.65 1.96 22.15
C SER A 68 9.21 3.42 22.09
N ALA A 69 8.67 3.87 20.95
CA ALA A 69 8.42 5.30 20.73
C ALA A 69 6.96 5.72 20.95
N PHE A 70 6.00 4.78 20.93
CA PHE A 70 4.56 5.11 20.97
C PHE A 70 3.76 4.12 21.81
N SER A 71 2.79 4.63 22.57
CA SER A 71 1.80 3.83 23.32
C SER A 71 0.49 3.74 22.53
N LEU A 72 0.47 2.94 21.46
CA LEU A 72 -0.68 2.76 20.58
C LEU A 72 -1.50 1.53 21.02
N SER A 73 -2.82 1.65 21.04
CA SER A 73 -3.72 0.50 21.15
C SER A 73 -4.98 0.71 20.32
N LEU A 74 -5.27 -0.23 19.42
CA LEU A 74 -6.40 -0.14 18.49
C LEU A 74 -6.94 -1.53 18.13
N SER A 75 -8.14 -1.57 17.57
CA SER A 75 -8.77 -2.80 17.07
C SER A 75 -8.69 -2.86 15.55
N ILE A 76 -8.26 -4.00 14.99
CA ILE A 76 -8.23 -4.27 13.55
C ILE A 76 -8.98 -5.58 13.23
N PRO A 77 -9.36 -5.82 11.96
CA PRO A 77 -9.87 -7.13 11.56
C PRO A 77 -8.89 -8.27 11.87
N LYS A 78 -9.40 -9.44 12.25
CA LYS A 78 -8.57 -10.61 12.61
C LYS A 78 -7.70 -11.12 11.48
N ASN A 79 -8.12 -10.93 10.24
CA ASN A 79 -7.36 -11.33 9.07
C ASN A 79 -6.27 -10.31 8.68
N TRP A 80 -6.23 -9.13 9.31
CA TRP A 80 -5.21 -8.13 9.03
C TRP A 80 -3.92 -8.40 9.80
N ALA A 81 -2.81 -7.98 9.18
CA ALA A 81 -1.47 -8.00 9.75
C ALA A 81 -0.96 -6.57 9.97
N VAL A 82 0.07 -6.46 10.82
CA VAL A 82 0.68 -5.19 11.21
C VAL A 82 2.19 -5.32 11.15
N GLU A 83 2.84 -4.35 10.53
CA GLU A 83 4.31 -4.26 10.48
C GLU A 83 4.81 -2.84 10.72
N SER A 84 6.02 -2.72 11.24
CA SER A 84 6.75 -1.46 11.30
C SER A 84 7.39 -1.18 9.95
N VAL A 85 7.34 0.07 9.48
CA VAL A 85 7.99 0.56 8.26
C VAL A 85 8.99 1.66 8.63
N PRO A 86 10.21 1.30 9.06
CA PRO A 86 11.17 2.26 9.62
C PRO A 86 11.58 3.37 8.64
N ALA A 87 11.62 3.06 7.34
CA ALA A 87 12.04 4.01 6.31
C ALA A 87 11.16 5.28 6.23
N ILE A 88 9.92 5.20 6.72
CA ILE A 88 8.95 6.31 6.73
C ILE A 88 8.35 6.54 8.13
N GLU A 89 8.99 6.00 9.17
CA GLU A 89 8.54 6.11 10.56
C GLU A 89 7.05 5.81 10.73
N ALA A 90 6.59 4.70 10.15
CA ALA A 90 5.16 4.37 10.13
C ALA A 90 4.85 2.95 10.58
N ILE A 91 3.59 2.72 10.91
CA ILE A 91 3.01 1.38 11.10
C ILE A 91 2.06 1.12 9.93
N ASN A 92 2.28 0.01 9.23
CA ASN A 92 1.45 -0.45 8.13
C ASN A 92 0.43 -1.48 8.64
N PHE A 93 -0.84 -1.28 8.29
CA PHE A 93 -1.95 -2.19 8.54
C PHE A 93 -2.49 -2.68 7.20
N TYR A 94 -2.41 -3.98 6.96
CA TYR A 94 -2.69 -4.56 5.65
C TYR A 94 -3.42 -5.90 5.76
N ASP A 95 -4.16 -6.25 4.70
CA ASP A 95 -4.71 -7.59 4.54
C ASP A 95 -3.69 -8.44 3.77
N PRO A 96 -3.14 -9.53 4.35
CA PRO A 96 -2.21 -10.42 3.65
C PRO A 96 -2.76 -11.03 2.36
N GLN A 97 -4.09 -11.15 2.26
CA GLN A 97 -4.81 -11.70 1.10
C GLN A 97 -5.16 -10.64 0.05
N ALA A 98 -4.92 -9.35 0.32
CA ALA A 98 -5.11 -8.31 -0.69
C ALA A 98 -4.13 -8.49 -1.87
N PRO A 99 -4.51 -8.07 -3.09
CA PRO A 99 -3.61 -8.06 -4.22
C PRO A 99 -2.45 -7.08 -3.97
N GLY A 100 -1.25 -7.45 -4.42
CA GLY A 100 -0.04 -6.63 -4.28
C GLY A 100 1.22 -7.49 -4.25
N GLU A 101 2.33 -6.95 -4.76
CA GLU A 101 3.61 -7.66 -4.84
C GLU A 101 4.29 -7.72 -3.46
N ASN A 102 4.05 -6.71 -2.61
CA ASN A 102 4.61 -6.63 -1.26
C ASN A 102 3.56 -6.14 -0.23
N ASN A 103 3.95 -6.06 1.06
CA ASN A 103 3.03 -5.69 2.14
C ASN A 103 2.58 -4.22 2.09
N LEU A 104 3.39 -3.31 1.53
CA LEU A 104 3.02 -1.90 1.34
C LEU A 104 1.97 -1.74 0.24
N ASP A 105 2.09 -2.51 -0.85
CA ASP A 105 1.08 -2.51 -1.92
C ASP A 105 -0.28 -3.00 -1.42
N LYS A 106 -0.28 -3.89 -0.43
CA LYS A 106 -1.47 -4.46 0.23
C LYS A 106 -2.06 -3.55 1.31
N SER A 107 -1.41 -2.42 1.60
CA SER A 107 -1.75 -1.52 2.69
C SER A 107 -3.19 -1.02 2.56
N GLN A 108 -3.92 -1.09 3.68
CA GLN A 108 -5.23 -0.47 3.80
C GLN A 108 -5.13 0.85 4.58
N ASN A 109 -4.22 0.93 5.55
CA ASN A 109 -3.96 2.13 6.33
C ASN A 109 -2.49 2.22 6.76
N ILE A 110 -1.95 3.44 6.72
CA ILE A 110 -0.59 3.74 7.20
C ILE A 110 -0.68 4.83 8.27
N PHE A 111 -0.12 4.57 9.45
CA PHE A 111 -0.03 5.55 10.53
C PHE A 111 1.41 6.04 10.64
N THR A 112 1.65 7.29 10.23
CA THR A 112 2.93 7.96 10.42
C THR A 112 3.08 8.44 11.86
N LEU A 113 4.25 8.17 12.43
CA LEU A 113 4.56 8.43 13.81
C LEU A 113 5.46 9.67 13.92
N PHE A 114 4.91 10.80 14.35
CA PHE A 114 5.70 12.00 14.60
C PHE A 114 6.14 12.05 16.06
N SER A 115 7.44 11.90 16.33
CA SER A 115 8.01 12.28 17.63
C SER A 115 8.46 13.73 17.59
N ARG A 116 8.21 14.50 18.66
CA ARG A 116 8.64 15.91 18.80
C ARG A 116 9.99 16.00 19.47
#